data_AF-A0A958BBX8-F1
#
_entry.id   AF-A0A958BBX8-F1
#
_cell.length_a   1.000
_cell.length_b   1.000
_cell.length_c   1.000
_cell.angle_alpha   90.00
_cell.angle_beta   90.00
_cell.angle_gamma   90.00
#
_symmetry.space_group_name_H-M   'P 1'
#
loop_
_entity.id
_entity.type
_entity.pdbx_description
1 polymer ?
#
loop_
_entity_poly.entity_id
_entity_poly.type
_entity_poly.pdbx_seq_one_letter_code
_entity_poly.pdbx_strand_id
1 'polypeptide(L)'
;MLSKRKQKFSHTTPTPVDILTGYAHWAESYQAAPHNPLMEVEQQAMLSLMPVDLRDYTCLDVACGSGRYMLLLQARRAGQVVGVDYSADMLAQAKKVDLGG
;
A
#
# COMPACT_ATOMS: atom_id res chain seq x y z
N MET A 1 -20.95 -34.77 27.29
CA MET A 1 -20.70 -35.28 25.92
C MET A 1 -20.99 -34.15 24.94
N LEU A 2 -19.99 -33.33 24.57
CA LEU A 2 -20.16 -32.25 23.59
C LEU A 2 -19.46 -32.64 22.29
N SER A 3 -20.24 -32.85 21.23
CA SER A 3 -19.73 -33.13 19.88
C SER A 3 -19.06 -31.88 19.32
N LYS A 4 -17.74 -31.92 19.12
CA LYS A 4 -17.02 -30.89 18.36
C LYS A 4 -17.47 -30.95 16.90
N ARG A 5 -18.31 -30.01 16.45
CA ARG A 5 -18.60 -29.81 15.02
C ARG A 5 -17.28 -29.45 14.33
N LYS A 6 -16.75 -30.39 13.53
CA LYS A 6 -15.65 -30.11 12.59
C LYS A 6 -16.20 -29.15 11.54
N GLN A 7 -15.89 -27.85 11.64
CA GLN A 7 -16.16 -26.93 10.54
C GLN A 7 -15.29 -27.38 9.35
N LYS A 8 -15.96 -27.87 8.30
CA LYS A 8 -15.31 -28.18 7.03
C LYS A 8 -15.04 -26.85 6.34
N PHE A 9 -13.80 -26.36 6.38
CA PHE A 9 -13.37 -25.29 5.50
C PHE A 9 -13.31 -25.84 4.07
N SER A 10 -14.31 -25.49 3.26
CA SER A 10 -14.28 -25.72 1.83
C SER A 10 -13.19 -24.84 1.24
N HIS A 11 -12.06 -25.44 0.85
CA HIS A 11 -11.04 -24.73 0.10
C HIS A 11 -11.55 -24.61 -1.33
N THR A 12 -12.08 -23.43 -1.66
CA THR A 12 -12.40 -23.12 -3.06
C THR A 12 -11.11 -22.65 -3.70
N THR A 13 -10.68 -23.27 -4.79
CA THR A 13 -9.51 -22.80 -5.52
C THR A 13 -9.85 -21.44 -6.14
N PRO A 14 -9.12 -20.36 -5.83
CA PRO A 14 -9.36 -19.07 -6.48
C PRO A 14 -9.06 -19.20 -7.97
N THR A 15 -9.90 -18.58 -8.80
CA THR A 15 -9.63 -18.48 -10.24
C THR A 15 -8.53 -17.44 -10.45
N PRO A 16 -7.40 -17.79 -11.09
CA PRO A 16 -6.37 -16.81 -11.41
C PRO A 16 -6.92 -15.73 -12.32
N VAL A 17 -6.55 -14.48 -12.04
CA VAL A 17 -6.82 -13.31 -12.89
C VAL A 17 -5.48 -12.67 -13.27
N ASP A 18 -5.48 -11.83 -14.31
CA ASP A 18 -4.30 -11.02 -14.61
C ASP A 18 -4.03 -10.00 -13.50
N ILE A 19 -2.80 -9.44 -13.51
CA ILE A 19 -2.32 -8.55 -12.45
C ILE A 19 -3.21 -7.31 -12.30
N LEU A 20 -3.65 -6.70 -13.40
CA LEU A 20 -4.44 -5.47 -13.34
C LEU A 20 -5.83 -5.73 -12.78
N THR A 21 -6.48 -6.81 -13.23
CA THR A 21 -7.77 -7.24 -12.66
C THR A 21 -7.64 -7.55 -11.16
N GLY A 22 -6.57 -8.23 -10.75
CA GLY A 22 -6.30 -8.50 -9.33
C GLY A 22 -6.20 -7.24 -8.49
N TYR A 23 -5.41 -6.25 -8.94
CA TYR A 23 -5.28 -4.98 -8.22
C TYR A 23 -6.55 -4.13 -8.24
N ALA A 24 -7.31 -4.15 -9.33
CA ALA A 24 -8.61 -3.47 -9.40
C ALA A 24 -9.59 -3.97 -8.32
N HIS A 25 -9.60 -5.28 -8.04
CA HIS A 25 -10.41 -5.85 -6.95
C HIS A 25 -9.97 -5.38 -5.57
N TRP A 26 -8.68 -5.12 -5.36
CA TRP A 26 -8.17 -4.67 -4.07
C TRP A 26 -8.32 -3.18 -3.86
N ALA A 27 -8.23 -2.37 -4.92
CA ALA A 27 -8.05 -0.92 -4.85
C ALA A 27 -9.00 -0.22 -3.86
N GLU A 28 -10.30 -0.53 -3.88
CA GLU A 28 -11.27 0.11 -2.99
C GLU A 28 -10.98 -0.12 -1.49
N SER A 29 -10.45 -1.29 -1.14
CA SER A 29 -10.14 -1.66 0.25
C SER A 29 -8.68 -1.43 0.65
N TYR A 30 -7.81 -1.10 -0.30
CA TYR A 30 -6.37 -1.03 -0.09
C TYR A 30 -5.94 0.34 0.47
N GLN A 31 -5.97 0.47 1.79
CA GLN A 31 -5.66 1.71 2.50
C GLN A 31 -4.21 2.16 2.30
N ALA A 32 -3.99 3.49 2.26
CA ALA A 32 -2.65 4.10 2.20
C ALA A 32 -1.93 4.09 3.57
N ALA A 33 -2.04 2.98 4.30
CA ALA A 33 -1.50 2.78 5.63
C ALA A 33 -1.11 1.30 5.79
N PRO A 34 -0.16 0.96 6.67
CA PRO A 34 0.13 -0.43 6.95
C PRO A 34 -1.11 -1.09 7.56
N HIS A 35 -1.57 -2.18 6.96
CA HIS A 35 -2.79 -2.89 7.37
C HIS A 35 -2.52 -4.38 7.65
N ASN A 36 -1.25 -4.74 7.83
CA ASN A 36 -0.82 -6.03 8.36
C ASN A 36 0.57 -5.90 9.01
N PRO A 37 0.97 -6.84 9.90
CA PRO A 37 2.24 -6.75 10.64
C PRO A 37 3.50 -6.75 9.76
N LEU A 38 3.46 -7.40 8.59
CA LEU A 38 4.59 -7.38 7.67
C LEU A 38 4.84 -5.96 7.13
N MET A 39 3.77 -5.25 6.75
CA MET A 39 3.87 -3.87 6.28
C MET A 39 4.34 -2.91 7.38
N GLU A 40 3.95 -3.13 8.63
CA GLU A 40 4.43 -2.30 9.75
C GLU A 40 5.95 -2.43 9.92
N VAL A 41 6.47 -3.65 9.95
CA VAL A 41 7.91 -3.92 10.10
C VAL A 41 8.69 -3.40 8.88
N GLU A 42 8.18 -3.64 7.67
CA GLU A 42 8.76 -3.13 6.42
C GLU A 42 8.85 -1.60 6.43
N GLN A 43 7.78 -0.92 6.84
CA GLN A 43 7.76 0.52 6.96
C GLN A 43 8.80 1.05 7.94
N GLN A 44 8.91 0.45 9.13
CA GLN A 44 9.89 0.88 10.12
C GLN A 44 11.32 0.70 9.61
N ALA A 45 11.61 -0.43 8.96
CA ALA A 45 12.92 -0.71 8.37
C ALA A 45 13.27 0.33 7.29
N MET A 46 12.37 0.56 6.34
CA MET A 46 12.57 1.56 5.28
C MET A 46 12.77 2.97 5.84
N LEU A 47 11.95 3.39 6.80
CA LEU A 47 12.08 4.70 7.44
C LEU A 47 13.40 4.85 8.20
N SER A 48 13.92 3.80 8.83
CA SER A 48 15.21 3.84 9.52
C SER A 48 16.41 4.05 8.59
N LEU A 49 16.27 3.68 7.31
CA LEU A 49 17.32 3.80 6.30
C LEU A 49 17.26 5.12 5.54
N MET A 50 16.10 5.78 5.53
CA MET A 50 15.90 7.05 4.85
C MET A 50 16.40 8.24 5.70
N PRO A 51 16.89 9.33 5.06
CA PRO A 51 17.14 10.59 5.74
C PRO A 51 15.90 11.10 6.47
N VAL A 52 16.10 11.69 7.66
CA VAL A 52 15.01 12.23 8.49
C VAL A 52 14.34 13.47 7.88
N ASP A 53 15.04 14.16 6.97
CA ASP A 53 14.59 15.36 6.28
C ASP A 53 14.90 15.22 4.79
N LEU A 54 13.89 15.45 3.96
CA LEU A 54 13.96 15.25 2.51
C LEU A 54 13.73 16.56 1.72
N ARG A 55 13.78 17.73 2.37
CA ARG A 55 13.49 19.04 1.72
C ARG A 55 14.25 19.31 0.43
N ASP A 56 15.50 18.86 0.35
CA ASP A 56 16.35 19.08 -0.83
C ASP A 56 16.30 17.91 -1.83
N TYR A 57 15.38 16.96 -1.64
CA TYR A 57 15.23 15.76 -2.47
C TYR A 57 13.94 15.77 -3.29
N THR A 58 14.07 15.28 -4.52
CA THR A 58 12.94 14.79 -5.32
C THR A 58 12.84 13.28 -5.15
N CYS A 59 11.71 12.80 -4.65
CA CYS A 59 11.49 11.40 -4.32
C CYS A 59 10.54 10.73 -5.33
N LEU A 60 10.93 9.55 -5.83
CA LEU A 60 10.12 8.70 -6.70
C LEU A 60 9.68 7.45 -5.94
N ASP A 61 8.37 7.22 -5.87
CA ASP A 61 7.74 6.01 -5.33
C ASP A 61 7.26 5.12 -6.50
N VAL A 62 7.91 3.97 -6.70
CA VAL A 62 7.64 3.04 -7.81
C VAL A 62 6.75 1.91 -7.33
N ALA A 63 5.65 1.66 -8.04
CA ALA A 63 4.54 0.83 -7.59
C ALA A 63 3.91 1.41 -6.30
N CYS A 64 3.58 2.71 -6.36
CA CYS A 64 3.14 3.49 -5.21
C CYS A 64 1.80 3.01 -4.61
N GLY A 65 1.05 2.16 -5.32
CA GLY A 65 -0.25 1.66 -4.89
C GLY A 65 -1.20 2.81 -4.57
N SER A 66 -1.84 2.74 -3.40
CA SER A 66 -2.70 3.80 -2.86
C SER A 66 -1.95 4.99 -2.23
N GLY A 67 -0.62 5.04 -2.33
CA GLY A 67 0.18 6.22 -1.94
C GLY A 67 0.76 6.21 -0.52
N ARG A 68 0.89 5.04 0.11
CA ARG A 68 1.41 4.93 1.50
C ARG A 68 2.78 5.60 1.66
N TYR A 69 3.74 5.30 0.78
CA TYR A 69 5.08 5.88 0.89
C TYR A 69 5.14 7.34 0.46
N MET A 70 4.28 7.77 -0.47
CA MET A 70 4.14 9.18 -0.81
C MET A 70 3.80 10.04 0.42
N LEU A 71 2.86 9.57 1.27
CA LEU A 71 2.51 10.26 2.52
C LEU A 71 3.70 10.32 3.50
N LEU A 72 4.48 9.25 3.59
CA LEU A 72 5.65 9.20 4.48
C LEU A 72 6.79 10.11 4.00
N LEU A 73 7.02 10.16 2.69
CA LEU A 73 7.99 11.06 2.07
C LEU A 73 7.58 12.52 2.30
N GLN A 74 6.29 12.82 2.13
CA GLN A 74 5.73 14.14 2.42
C GLN A 74 5.86 14.51 3.91
N ALA A 75 5.59 13.58 4.83
CA ALA A 75 5.77 13.80 6.26
C ALA A 75 7.24 14.08 6.64
N ARG A 76 8.20 13.61 5.83
CA ARG A 76 9.63 13.95 5.92
C ARG A 76 10.03 15.20 5.15
N ARG A 77 9.03 15.97 4.69
CA ARG A 77 9.17 17.24 3.97
C ARG A 77 9.91 17.10 2.64
N ALA A 78 9.72 15.99 1.92
CA ALA A 78 10.27 15.84 0.57
C ALA A 78 9.97 17.08 -0.29
N GLY A 79 10.99 17.64 -0.96
CA GLY A 79 10.82 18.83 -1.79
C GLY A 79 9.86 18.58 -2.96
N GLN A 80 9.87 17.36 -3.49
CA GLN A 80 8.87 16.87 -4.45
C GLN A 80 8.67 15.36 -4.27
N VAL A 81 7.42 14.90 -4.43
CA VAL A 81 7.05 13.48 -4.44
C VAL A 81 6.38 13.14 -5.76
N VAL A 82 6.86 12.10 -6.44
CA VAL A 82 6.26 11.54 -7.65
C VAL A 82 5.94 10.07 -7.39
N GLY A 83 4.69 9.67 -7.57
CA GLY A 83 4.27 8.27 -7.51
C GLY A 83 3.95 7.73 -8.89
N VAL A 84 4.39 6.51 -9.18
CA VAL A 84 4.00 5.77 -10.39
C VAL A 84 3.49 4.39 -10.02
N ASP A 85 2.41 3.97 -10.67
CA ASP A 85 1.85 2.63 -10.54
C ASP A 85 1.30 2.17 -11.90
N TYR A 86 1.30 0.86 -12.12
CA TYR A 86 0.76 0.26 -13.33
C TYR A 86 -0.78 0.19 -13.28
N SER A 87 -1.36 0.09 -12.08
CA SER A 87 -2.81 0.06 -11.88
C SER A 87 -3.40 1.47 -11.84
N ALA A 88 -4.25 1.78 -12.81
CA ALA A 88 -5.02 3.02 -12.83
C ALA A 88 -5.96 3.13 -11.61
N ASP A 89 -6.51 2.01 -11.14
CA ASP A 89 -7.37 1.97 -9.95
C ASP A 89 -6.59 2.31 -8.67
N MET A 90 -5.35 1.83 -8.54
CA MET A 90 -4.46 2.23 -7.43
C MET A 90 -4.13 3.71 -7.48
N LEU A 91 -3.78 4.24 -8.67
CA LEU A 91 -3.55 5.68 -8.86
C LEU A 91 -4.79 6.52 -8.54
N ALA A 92 -5.99 6.00 -8.80
CA ALA A 92 -7.23 6.67 -8.42
C ALA A 92 -7.41 6.75 -6.90
N GLN A 93 -6.93 5.77 -6.13
CA GLN A 93 -6.89 5.85 -4.67
C GLN A 93 -5.78 6.79 -4.18
N ALA A 94 -4.59 6.72 -4.77
CA ALA A 94 -3.48 7.61 -4.42
C ALA A 94 -3.84 9.10 -4.62
N LYS A 95 -4.64 9.44 -5.64
CA LYS A 95 -5.13 10.81 -5.83
C LYS A 95 -6.07 11.31 -4.74
N LYS A 96 -6.65 10.42 -3.93
CA LYS A 96 -7.53 10.79 -2.82
C LYS A 96 -6.77 11.06 -1.53
N VAL A 97 -5.50 10.64 -1.44
CA VAL A 97 -4.71 10.94 -0.26
C VAL A 97 -4.31 12.41 -0.29
N ASP A 98 -4.56 13.11 0.81
CA ASP A 98 -4.15 14.49 0.96
C ASP A 98 -2.65 14.55 1.25
N LEU A 99 -1.89 15.10 0.30
CA LEU A 99 -0.45 15.33 0.48
C LEU A 99 -0.17 16.69 1.18
N GLY A 100 -1.19 17.41 1.63
CA GLY A 100 -1.05 18.63 2.44
C GLY A 100 -0.50 19.82 1.65
N GLY A 101 -0.97 20.00 0.41
CA GLY A 101 -0.67 21.17 -0.42
C GLY A 101 -1.40 22.43 0.04
#